data_AF-B3DFL4-F1
#
_entry.id   AF-B3DFL4-F1
#
_cell.length_a   1.000
_cell.length_b   1.000
_cell.length_c   1.000
_cell.angle_alpha   90.00
_cell.angle_beta   90.00
_cell.angle_gamma   90.00
#
_symmetry.space_group_name_H-M   'P 1'
#
loop_
_entity.id
_entity.type
_entity.pdbx_description
1 polymer ?
#
loop_
_entity_poly.entity_id
_entity_poly.type
_entity_poly.pdbx_seq_one_letter_code
_entity_poly.pdbx_strand_id
1 'polypeptide(L)'
;MRTDLLYYSMLCTSLSLYLLIMLTRQIKSQSVCSRESVEMVKQIAAKLNNVENDCMMYTPTQANYKLQDEMEMKCPVCELYKEESTKTFLNTLQHILEQMNAERICAP
;
A
#
# COMPACT_ATOMS: atom_id res chain seq x y z
N MET A 1 44.37 -16.13 -19.47
CA MET A 1 43.22 -15.96 -20.39
C MET A 1 42.02 -16.84 -20.05
N ARG A 2 42.15 -18.17 -19.89
CA ARG A 2 41.01 -19.06 -19.52
C ARG A 2 40.59 -18.93 -18.04
N THR A 3 41.55 -18.68 -17.14
CA THR A 3 41.33 -18.45 -15.71
C THR A 3 40.65 -17.11 -15.43
N ASP A 4 41.02 -16.07 -16.17
CA ASP A 4 40.45 -14.72 -16.02
C ASP A 4 38.98 -14.67 -16.46
N LEU A 5 38.62 -15.43 -17.51
CA LEU A 5 37.25 -15.57 -17.99
C LEU A 5 36.36 -16.30 -16.97
N LEU A 6 36.89 -17.36 -16.33
CA LEU A 6 36.18 -18.09 -15.28
C LEU A 6 36.01 -17.24 -14.02
N TYR A 7 37.03 -16.46 -13.65
CA TYR A 7 36.97 -15.52 -12.51
C TYR A 7 35.93 -14.41 -12.75
N TYR A 8 35.93 -13.82 -13.95
CA TYR A 8 34.93 -12.82 -14.33
C TYR A 8 33.50 -13.40 -14.34
N SER A 9 33.34 -14.64 -14.83
CA SER A 9 32.06 -15.36 -14.80
C SER A 9 31.56 -15.62 -13.37
N MET A 10 32.45 -16.02 -12.44
CA MET A 10 32.09 -16.23 -11.02
C MET A 10 31.74 -14.91 -10.31
N LEU A 11 32.44 -13.83 -10.60
CA LEU A 11 32.13 -12.50 -10.06
C LEU A 11 30.80 -11.97 -10.60
N CYS A 12 30.54 -12.12 -11.89
CA CYS A 12 29.32 -11.62 -12.53
C CYS A 12 28.07 -12.38 -12.04
N THR A 13 28.19 -13.70 -11.86
CA THR A 13 27.12 -14.53 -11.31
C THR A 13 26.82 -14.21 -9.85
N SER A 14 27.84 -14.02 -9.00
CA SER A 14 27.65 -13.64 -7.60
C SER A 14 27.01 -12.25 -7.43
N LEU A 15 27.42 -11.26 -8.24
CA LEU A 15 26.77 -9.93 -8.26
C LEU A 15 25.31 -10.01 -8.72
N SER A 16 25.02 -10.80 -9.74
CA SER A 16 23.66 -11.00 -10.25
C SER A 16 22.76 -11.67 -9.19
N LEU A 17 23.27 -12.68 -8.49
CA LEU A 17 22.59 -13.32 -7.36
C LEU A 17 22.33 -12.34 -6.21
N TYR A 18 23.31 -11.50 -5.86
CA TYR A 18 23.12 -10.47 -4.84
C TYR A 18 22.05 -9.46 -5.24
N LEU A 19 22.04 -9.01 -6.49
CA LEU A 19 21.02 -8.11 -7.02
C LEU A 19 19.63 -8.74 -6.95
N LEU A 20 19.49 -10.01 -7.34
CA LEU A 20 18.22 -10.76 -7.23
C LEU A 20 17.76 -10.91 -5.78
N ILE A 21 18.68 -11.14 -4.84
CA ILE A 21 18.35 -11.19 -3.39
C ILE A 21 17.87 -9.82 -2.90
N MET A 22 18.52 -8.73 -3.33
CA MET A 22 18.10 -7.37 -2.96
C MET A 22 16.75 -6.99 -3.57
N LEU A 23 16.51 -7.35 -4.84
CA LEU A 23 15.22 -7.14 -5.52
C LEU A 23 14.10 -7.97 -4.89
N THR A 24 14.35 -9.24 -4.58
CA THR A 24 13.36 -10.10 -3.89
C THR A 24 13.07 -9.62 -2.46
N ARG A 25 14.06 -9.03 -1.76
CA ARG A 25 13.86 -8.35 -0.48
C ARG A 25 13.02 -7.08 -0.62
N GLN A 26 13.23 -6.27 -1.67
CA GLN A 26 12.42 -5.08 -1.94
C GLN A 26 10.97 -5.45 -2.27
N ILE A 27 10.74 -6.51 -3.06
CA ILE A 27 9.39 -7.03 -3.35
C ILE A 27 8.69 -7.47 -2.05
N LYS A 28 9.41 -8.10 -1.12
CA LYS A 28 8.86 -8.54 0.17
C LYS A 28 8.64 -7.38 1.16
N SER A 29 9.41 -6.30 1.03
CA SER A 29 9.32 -5.08 1.86
C SER A 29 8.24 -4.10 1.40
N GLN A 30 7.57 -4.36 0.27
CA GLN A 30 6.48 -3.53 -0.28
C GLN A 30 5.08 -4.03 0.11
N SER A 31 4.92 -4.88 1.12
CA SER A 31 3.63 -4.94 1.79
C SER A 31 3.44 -3.58 2.48
N VAL A 32 2.62 -2.71 1.88
CA VAL A 32 2.20 -1.43 2.47
C VAL A 32 1.30 -1.77 3.66
N CYS A 33 1.90 -2.32 4.71
CA CYS A 33 1.27 -2.60 5.98
C CYS A 33 1.60 -1.43 6.88
N SER A 34 0.61 -0.56 7.16
CA SER A 34 0.81 0.57 8.06
C SER A 34 -0.20 0.52 9.19
N ARG A 35 0.19 -0.15 10.27
CA ARG A 35 -0.57 -0.14 11.53
C ARG A 35 -0.67 1.27 12.11
N GLU A 36 0.39 2.06 11.96
CA GLU A 36 0.45 3.45 12.39
C GLU A 36 -0.58 4.31 11.68
N SER A 37 -0.80 4.10 10.37
CA SER A 37 -1.83 4.82 9.62
C SER A 37 -3.25 4.50 10.11
N VAL A 38 -3.54 3.24 10.44
CA VAL A 38 -4.85 2.87 11.03
C VAL A 38 -5.08 3.59 12.35
N GLU A 39 -4.07 3.60 13.23
CA GLU A 39 -4.17 4.25 14.53
C GLU A 39 -4.31 5.78 14.38
N MET A 40 -3.58 6.37 13.45
CA MET A 40 -3.69 7.80 13.14
C MET A 40 -5.09 8.18 12.66
N VAL A 41 -5.69 7.39 11.76
CA VAL A 41 -7.08 7.62 11.29
C VAL A 41 -8.08 7.50 12.44
N LYS A 42 -7.91 6.52 13.34
CA LYS A 42 -8.76 6.40 14.55
C LYS A 42 -8.67 7.63 15.44
N GLN A 43 -7.47 8.15 15.68
CA GLN A 43 -7.27 9.35 16.50
C GLN A 43 -7.89 10.60 15.83
N ILE A 44 -7.77 10.73 14.52
CA ILE A 44 -8.38 11.82 13.76
C ILE A 44 -9.90 11.73 13.84
N ALA A 45 -10.49 10.55 13.63
CA ALA A 45 -11.93 10.34 13.74
C ALA A 45 -12.46 10.66 15.15
N ALA A 46 -11.73 10.25 16.19
CA ALA A 46 -12.09 10.57 17.58
C ALA A 46 -12.06 12.08 17.87
N LYS A 47 -11.08 12.81 17.32
CA LYS A 47 -11.01 14.28 17.45
C LYS A 47 -12.13 14.97 16.70
N LEU A 48 -12.44 14.52 15.48
CA LEU A 48 -13.46 15.12 14.63
C LEU A 48 -14.89 14.85 15.10
N ASN A 49 -15.15 13.80 15.88
CA ASN A 49 -16.47 13.58 16.48
C ASN A 49 -16.93 14.72 17.40
N ASN A 50 -16.01 15.52 17.93
CA ASN A 50 -16.31 16.66 18.80
C ASN A 50 -16.35 17.99 18.05
N VAL A 51 -16.23 17.98 16.73
CA VAL A 51 -16.19 19.16 15.87
C VAL A 51 -17.32 19.06 14.86
N GLU A 52 -18.13 20.10 14.77
CA GLU A 52 -19.12 20.21 13.70
C GLU A 52 -18.37 20.35 12.37
N ASN A 53 -18.58 19.40 11.46
CA ASN A 53 -17.88 19.32 10.18
C ASN A 53 -18.90 18.97 9.09
N ASP A 54 -19.12 19.92 8.20
CA ASP A 54 -19.98 19.84 7.02
C ASP A 54 -19.20 19.58 5.73
N CYS A 55 -17.90 19.29 5.84
CA CYS A 55 -17.07 18.98 4.68
C CYS A 55 -17.48 17.66 4.03
N MET A 56 -17.40 17.65 2.71
CA MET A 56 -17.63 16.51 1.85
C MET A 56 -16.31 16.11 1.20
N MET A 57 -16.04 14.80 1.17
CA MET A 57 -14.76 14.23 0.75
C MET A 57 -15.00 13.16 -0.32
N TYR A 58 -14.21 13.18 -1.40
CA TYR A 58 -14.19 12.13 -2.41
C TYR A 58 -13.81 10.79 -1.75
N THR A 59 -14.78 9.87 -1.67
CA THR A 59 -14.67 8.66 -0.86
C THR A 59 -14.68 7.40 -1.73
N PRO A 60 -13.52 6.79 -1.99
CA PRO A 60 -13.46 5.49 -2.66
C PRO A 60 -13.99 4.38 -1.74
N THR A 61 -14.71 3.41 -2.31
CA THR A 61 -15.21 2.24 -1.59
C THR A 61 -14.24 1.06 -1.68
N GLN A 62 -14.43 0.04 -0.84
CA GLN A 62 -13.66 -1.20 -0.93
C GLN A 62 -13.78 -1.88 -2.31
N ALA A 63 -14.95 -1.81 -2.95
CA ALA A 63 -15.15 -2.38 -4.28
C ALA A 63 -14.31 -1.66 -5.34
N ASN A 64 -14.08 -0.34 -5.19
CA ASN A 64 -13.21 0.41 -6.08
C ASN A 64 -11.76 -0.07 -6.01
N TYR A 65 -11.28 -0.48 -4.83
CA TYR A 65 -9.94 -1.04 -4.65
C TYR A 65 -9.83 -2.46 -5.21
N LYS A 66 -10.81 -3.34 -4.96
CA LYS A 66 -10.78 -4.73 -5.46
C LYS A 66 -10.82 -4.82 -6.99
N LEU A 67 -11.67 -4.03 -7.62
CA LEU A 67 -11.75 -3.97 -9.09
C LEU A 67 -10.42 -3.52 -9.73
N GLN A 68 -9.62 -2.74 -9.02
CA GLN A 68 -8.32 -2.27 -9.53
C GLN A 68 -7.26 -3.37 -9.46
N ASP A 69 -7.19 -4.09 -8.34
CA ASP A 69 -6.25 -5.21 -8.17
C ASP A 69 -6.56 -6.36 -9.13
N GLU A 70 -7.84 -6.62 -9.42
CA GLU A 70 -8.26 -7.71 -10.33
C GLU A 70 -8.09 -7.37 -11.82
N MET A 71 -8.19 -6.08 -12.19
CA MET A 71 -8.20 -5.66 -13.60
C MET A 71 -6.92 -4.95 -14.06
N GLU A 72 -5.89 -4.84 -13.22
CA GLU A 72 -4.65 -4.07 -13.45
C GLU A 72 -4.92 -2.64 -14.00
N MET A 73 -6.06 -2.05 -13.65
CA MET A 73 -6.48 -0.75 -14.14
C MET A 73 -5.83 0.39 -13.34
N LYS A 74 -5.48 1.48 -14.03
CA LYS A 74 -5.01 2.71 -13.36
C LYS A 74 -6.08 3.23 -12.40
N CYS A 75 -5.66 3.66 -11.21
CA CYS A 75 -6.53 4.36 -10.28
C CYS A 75 -7.18 5.57 -11.00
N PRO A 76 -8.51 5.71 -10.95
CA PRO A 76 -9.18 6.88 -11.47
C PRO A 76 -8.78 8.13 -10.66
N VAL A 77 -9.00 9.31 -11.25
CA VAL A 77 -8.80 10.56 -10.52
C VAL A 77 -9.80 10.67 -9.36
N CYS A 78 -9.38 11.30 -8.26
CA CYS A 78 -10.13 11.32 -7.01
C CYS A 78 -11.54 11.91 -7.17
N GLU A 79 -11.67 12.93 -8.02
CA GLU A 79 -12.91 13.67 -8.28
C GLU A 79 -14.00 12.82 -8.96
N LEU A 80 -13.67 11.60 -9.40
CA LEU A 80 -14.64 10.63 -9.91
C LEU A 80 -15.31 9.81 -8.80
N TYR A 81 -14.78 9.82 -7.58
CA TYR A 81 -15.43 9.17 -6.46
C TYR A 81 -16.61 9.99 -5.96
N LYS A 82 -17.53 9.31 -5.28
CA LYS A 82 -18.67 9.98 -4.67
C LYS A 82 -18.19 10.82 -3.48
N GLU A 83 -18.69 12.05 -3.38
CA GLU A 83 -18.51 12.88 -2.20
C GLU A 83 -19.39 12.35 -1.05
N GLU A 84 -18.76 12.11 0.10
CA GLU A 84 -19.42 11.64 1.32
C GLU A 84 -18.98 12.51 2.51
N SER A 85 -19.73 12.46 3.61
CA SER A 85 -19.34 13.17 4.82
C SER A 85 -17.95 12.77 5.31
N THR A 86 -17.24 13.68 5.95
CA THR A 86 -15.93 13.40 6.59
C THR A 86 -15.95 12.16 7.48
N LYS A 87 -17.05 11.93 8.21
CA LYS A 87 -17.23 10.73 9.05
C LYS A 87 -17.27 9.44 8.22
N THR A 88 -18.04 9.44 7.13
CA THR A 88 -18.11 8.30 6.21
C THR A 88 -16.76 8.04 5.57
N PHE A 89 -16.06 9.10 5.14
CA PHE A 89 -14.72 9.01 4.54
C PHE A 89 -13.72 8.34 5.50
N LEU A 90 -13.61 8.81 6.74
CA LEU A 90 -12.65 8.27 7.72
C LEU A 90 -12.95 6.82 8.08
N ASN A 91 -14.23 6.46 8.24
CA ASN A 91 -14.62 5.06 8.47
C ASN A 91 -14.24 4.16 7.29
N THR A 92 -14.44 4.65 6.07
CA THR A 92 -14.12 3.90 4.85
C THR A 92 -12.62 3.73 4.70
N LEU A 93 -11.85 4.80 4.94
CA LEU A 93 -10.38 4.77 4.91
C LEU A 93 -9.81 3.81 5.95
N GLN A 94 -10.33 3.84 7.19
CA GLN A 94 -9.92 2.91 8.23
C GLN A 94 -10.16 1.46 7.81
N HIS A 95 -11.36 1.15 7.29
CA HIS A 95 -11.71 -0.20 6.85
C HIS A 95 -10.80 -0.69 5.71
N ILE A 96 -10.51 0.16 4.72
CA ILE A 96 -9.59 -0.17 3.62
C ILE A 96 -8.20 -0.48 4.17
N LEU A 97 -7.66 0.36 5.06
CA LEU A 97 -6.34 0.15 5.65
C LEU A 97 -6.28 -1.14 6.50
N GLU A 98 -7.34 -1.44 7.27
CA GLU A 98 -7.43 -2.67 8.05
C GLU A 98 -7.49 -3.91 7.14
N GLN A 99 -8.20 -3.84 6.01
CA GLN A 99 -8.25 -4.91 5.01
C GLN A 99 -6.91 -5.12 4.31
N MET A 100 -6.24 -4.04 3.88
CA MET A 100 -4.90 -4.12 3.29
C MET A 100 -3.90 -4.78 4.24
N ASN A 101 -4.02 -4.49 5.54
CA ASN A 101 -3.21 -5.11 6.58
C ASN A 101 -3.59 -6.58 6.87
N ALA A 102 -4.81 -7.02 6.55
CA ALA A 102 -5.26 -8.40 6.76
C ALA A 102 -4.96 -9.31 5.55
N GLU A 103 -5.13 -8.79 4.34
CA GLU A 103 -4.90 -9.52 3.08
C GLU A 103 -3.40 -9.70 2.78
N ARG A 104 -2.55 -8.81 3.29
CA ARG A 104 -1.09 -8.96 3.24
C ARG A 104 -0.62 -9.51 4.58
N ILE A 105 0.20 -10.57 4.59
CA ILE A 105 0.84 -11.07 5.81
C ILE A 105 1.75 -9.97 6.35
N CYS A 106 1.22 -9.10 7.21
CA CYS A 106 2.01 -8.10 7.89
C CYS A 106 2.84 -8.82 8.95
N ALA A 107 4.15 -8.89 8.74
CA ALA A 107 5.06 -9.37 9.77
C ALA A 107 4.89 -8.51 11.04
N PRO A 108 4.93 -9.11 12.24
CA PRO A 108 4.89 -8.37 13.49
C PRO A 108 6.08 -7.41 13.65
#